data_AF-A0A8D0DWL4-F1
#
_entry.id   AF-A0A8D0DWL4-F1
#
_cell.length_a   1.000
_cell.length_b   1.000
_cell.length_c   1.000
_cell.angle_alpha   90.00
_cell.angle_beta   90.00
_cell.angle_gamma   90.00
#
_symmetry.space_group_name_H-M   'P 1'
#
loop_
_entity.id
_entity.type
_entity.pdbx_description
1 polymer ?
#
loop_
_entity_poly.entity_id
_entity_poly.type
_entity_poly.pdbx_seq_one_letter_code
_entity_poly.pdbx_strand_id
1 'polypeptide(L)'
;MAAPRVFRIRPLWGGFLAAFVVQQLLLPALGADGGSSTAEFDVRPGGMVHSFTRSLGDNSCTFTYAAQGGTNEKWQMSIGVSEDNMLFSCTVWRPQGKSYLFFTQFKADVTKAKIEYSMAYSAAATGSQSDVPLKEEEFQVTETSVSHREGKFRSELSKLMIVARTAHDEL
;
A
#
# COMPACT_ATOMS: atom_id res chain seq x y z
N MET A 1 -73.90 -8.45 -28.81
CA MET A 1 -74.21 -7.08 -29.24
C MET A 1 -73.61 -6.10 -28.25
N ALA A 2 -73.31 -4.90 -28.75
CA ALA A 2 -72.60 -3.80 -28.11
C ALA A 2 -73.12 -3.39 -26.71
N ALA A 3 -72.17 -2.89 -25.90
CA ALA A 3 -72.18 -1.73 -24.98
C ALA A 3 -73.55 -1.06 -24.63
N PRO A 4 -73.75 -0.39 -23.47
CA PRO A 4 -72.75 0.56 -22.93
C PRO A 4 -72.81 0.94 -21.40
N ARG A 5 -71.77 1.68 -21.00
CA ARG A 5 -71.78 2.95 -20.21
C ARG A 5 -72.37 3.04 -18.79
N VAL A 6 -71.49 3.62 -17.94
CA VAL A 6 -71.68 4.85 -17.11
C VAL A 6 -71.95 4.67 -15.61
N PHE A 7 -70.99 5.25 -14.83
CA PHE A 7 -71.08 5.96 -13.53
C PHE A 7 -71.83 5.27 -12.38
N ARG A 8 -71.49 5.40 -11.10
CA ARG A 8 -70.72 6.33 -10.25
C ARG A 8 -70.57 5.52 -8.94
N ILE A 9 -69.66 5.81 -8.01
CA ILE A 9 -69.98 6.51 -6.75
C ILE A 9 -68.67 6.49 -5.96
N ARG A 10 -68.16 7.68 -5.59
CA ARG A 10 -67.30 7.89 -4.41
C ARG A 10 -68.21 8.42 -3.30
N PRO A 11 -68.03 7.99 -2.05
CA PRO A 11 -67.40 8.86 -1.04
C PRO A 11 -66.46 8.04 -0.13
N LEU A 12 -65.25 8.47 0.23
CA LEU A 12 -64.83 9.54 1.16
C LEU A 12 -65.37 9.38 2.59
N TRP A 13 -64.52 8.91 3.51
CA TRP A 13 -64.36 9.25 4.95
C TRP A 13 -63.40 8.21 5.57
N GLY A 14 -62.17 8.57 5.95
CA GLY A 14 -61.81 9.10 7.27
C GLY A 14 -60.93 8.03 7.93
N GLY A 15 -59.61 8.13 7.94
CA GLY A 15 -58.84 9.05 8.78
C GLY A 15 -58.35 8.28 10.01
N PHE A 16 -57.16 7.68 9.97
CA PHE A 16 -56.42 7.25 11.17
C PHE A 16 -54.90 7.25 10.89
N LEU A 17 -54.28 8.33 11.36
CA LEU A 17 -52.96 8.45 11.99
C LEU A 17 -52.05 7.22 11.97
N ALA A 18 -50.91 7.32 11.28
CA ALA A 18 -49.65 6.66 11.67
C ALA A 18 -48.46 7.36 10.97
N ALA A 19 -48.08 8.52 11.48
CA ALA A 19 -46.79 9.13 11.12
C ALA A 19 -45.68 8.37 11.87
N PHE A 20 -45.15 7.32 11.23
CA PHE A 20 -43.92 6.66 11.67
C PHE A 20 -42.72 7.56 11.35
N VAL A 21 -42.33 8.42 12.30
CA VAL A 21 -41.06 9.13 12.25
C VAL A 21 -39.97 8.15 12.68
N VAL A 22 -39.31 7.51 11.70
CA VAL A 22 -38.10 6.73 11.93
C VAL A 22 -36.96 7.73 12.13
N GLN A 23 -36.60 7.99 13.38
CA GLN A 23 -35.46 8.82 13.73
C GLN A 23 -34.19 7.97 13.52
N GLN A 24 -33.56 8.09 12.35
CA GLN A 24 -32.28 7.47 12.06
C GLN A 24 -31.21 8.09 12.97
N LEU A 25 -30.75 7.35 13.98
CA LEU A 25 -29.50 7.65 14.66
C LEU A 25 -28.35 7.54 13.65
N LEU A 26 -27.87 8.68 13.17
CA LEU A 26 -26.56 8.79 12.55
C LEU A 26 -25.52 8.61 13.65
N LEU A 27 -25.04 7.38 13.84
CA LEU A 27 -23.75 7.18 14.50
C LEU A 27 -22.69 7.81 13.59
N PRO A 28 -21.91 8.79 14.05
CA PRO A 28 -20.68 9.12 13.35
C PRO A 28 -19.78 7.89 13.47
N ALA A 29 -19.57 7.19 12.37
CA ALA A 29 -18.43 6.32 12.24
C ALA A 29 -17.20 7.23 12.39
N LEU A 30 -16.59 7.26 13.59
CA LEU A 30 -15.18 7.60 13.70
C LEU A 30 -14.45 6.48 12.96
N GLY A 31 -14.34 6.60 11.64
CA GLY A 31 -13.29 5.91 10.91
C GLY A 31 -11.99 6.49 11.43
N ALA A 32 -11.20 5.66 12.10
CA ALA A 32 -9.81 5.98 12.32
C ALA A 32 -9.18 6.07 10.93
N ASP A 33 -8.69 7.26 10.56
CA ASP A 33 -8.19 7.56 9.22
C ASP A 33 -6.80 6.94 9.06
N GLY A 34 -6.76 5.62 8.90
CA GLY A 34 -5.56 4.89 8.48
C GLY A 34 -5.22 5.29 7.05
N GLY A 35 -4.28 6.20 6.89
CA GLY A 35 -3.84 6.67 5.58
C GLY A 35 -2.95 5.63 4.88
N SER A 36 -3.18 5.41 3.58
CA SER A 36 -2.22 4.74 2.70
C SER A 36 -2.03 5.54 1.42
N SER A 37 -0.83 5.48 0.85
CA SER A 37 -0.46 6.16 -0.39
C SER A 37 0.36 5.23 -1.26
N THR A 38 -0.12 4.99 -2.48
CA THR A 38 0.56 4.14 -3.46
C THR A 38 0.93 4.96 -4.68
N ALA A 39 2.14 4.74 -5.21
CA ALA A 39 2.63 5.44 -6.37
C ALA A 39 3.46 4.53 -7.28
N GLU A 40 3.42 4.83 -8.57
CA GLU A 40 4.22 4.17 -9.59
C GLU A 40 5.49 4.98 -9.89
N PHE A 41 6.57 4.26 -10.22
CA PHE A 41 7.82 4.84 -10.72
C PHE A 41 8.56 3.85 -11.61
N ASP A 42 9.45 4.37 -12.46
CA ASP A 42 10.30 3.54 -13.31
C ASP A 42 11.65 3.27 -12.63
N VAL A 43 12.00 2.00 -12.51
CA VAL A 43 13.37 1.57 -12.21
C VAL A 43 14.17 1.62 -13.49
N ARG A 44 15.13 2.56 -13.53
CA ARG A 44 15.95 2.82 -14.72
C ARG A 44 17.30 2.12 -14.60
N PRO A 45 17.69 1.26 -15.57
CA PRO A 45 19.03 0.69 -15.61
C PRO A 45 20.07 1.72 -16.09
N GLY A 46 21.34 1.33 -16.03
CA GLY A 46 22.48 2.12 -16.53
C GLY A 46 23.58 2.33 -15.50
N GLY A 47 23.49 1.70 -14.33
CA GLY A 47 24.50 1.75 -13.27
C GLY A 47 24.52 3.05 -12.46
N MET A 48 23.73 4.04 -12.83
CA MET A 48 23.56 5.26 -12.05
C MET A 48 22.69 5.00 -10.83
N VAL A 49 22.99 5.73 -9.76
CA VAL A 49 22.19 5.68 -8.52
C VAL A 49 20.95 6.56 -8.68
N HIS A 50 19.79 5.99 -8.35
CA HIS A 50 18.50 6.69 -8.35
C HIS A 50 17.81 6.51 -7.01
N SER A 51 16.98 7.49 -6.65
CA SER A 51 16.18 7.48 -5.43
C SER A 51 14.73 7.84 -5.74
N PHE A 52 13.80 7.17 -5.07
CA PHE A 52 12.37 7.49 -5.07
C PHE A 52 11.86 7.55 -3.64
N THR A 53 11.18 8.64 -3.29
CA THR A 53 10.71 8.90 -1.92
C THR A 53 9.21 9.07 -1.89
N ARG A 54 8.58 8.51 -0.85
CA ARG A 54 7.19 8.80 -0.50
C ARG A 54 7.08 9.13 0.98
N SER A 55 6.21 10.08 1.29
CA SER A 55 5.96 10.55 2.65
C SER A 55 4.46 10.56 2.94
N LEU A 56 4.11 10.21 4.17
CA LEU A 56 2.75 10.23 4.69
C LEU A 56 2.82 10.75 6.14
N GLY A 57 2.30 11.97 6.34
CA GLY A 57 2.55 12.72 7.57
C GLY A 57 4.05 12.97 7.75
N ASP A 58 4.56 12.69 8.96
CA ASP A 58 5.98 12.84 9.31
C ASP A 58 6.85 11.64 8.93
N ASN A 59 6.24 10.53 8.52
CA ASN A 59 6.94 9.32 8.13
C ASN A 59 7.26 9.36 6.63
N SER A 60 8.46 8.92 6.27
CA SER A 60 8.85 8.77 4.86
C SER A 60 9.63 7.49 4.63
N CYS A 61 9.53 6.99 3.41
CA CYS A 61 10.30 5.87 2.91
C CYS A 61 11.01 6.30 1.62
N THR A 62 12.33 6.15 1.61
CA THR A 62 13.17 6.45 0.44
C THR A 62 13.80 5.15 -0.05
N PHE A 63 13.53 4.78 -1.29
CA PHE A 63 14.17 3.65 -1.96
C PHE A 63 15.24 4.15 -2.91
N THR A 64 16.48 3.78 -2.63
CA THR A 64 17.67 4.07 -3.43
C THR A 64 18.21 2.81 -4.06
N TYR A 65 18.52 2.85 -5.35
CA TYR A 65 19.00 1.68 -6.09
C TYR A 65 19.99 2.08 -7.19
N ALA A 66 20.77 1.10 -7.65
CA ALA A 66 21.40 1.13 -8.96
C ALA A 66 21.26 -0.25 -9.61
N ALA A 67 21.00 -0.26 -10.91
CA ALA A 67 20.75 -1.49 -11.66
C ALA A 67 21.32 -1.43 -13.08
N GLN A 68 21.55 -2.60 -13.65
CA GLN A 68 21.91 -2.84 -15.04
C GLN A 68 20.77 -3.59 -15.74
N GLY A 69 20.61 -3.39 -17.05
CA GLY A 69 19.54 -4.02 -17.82
C GLY A 69 19.30 -3.30 -19.15
N GLY A 70 18.42 -3.88 -19.98
CA GLY A 70 18.13 -3.36 -21.32
C GLY A 70 16.97 -2.36 -21.40
N THR A 71 16.05 -2.39 -20.43
CA THR A 71 14.82 -1.57 -20.45
C THR A 71 14.45 -1.10 -19.05
N ASN A 72 13.73 0.01 -18.95
CA ASN A 72 13.09 0.42 -17.69
C ASN A 72 12.04 -0.60 -17.25
N GLU A 73 11.84 -0.71 -15.95
CA GLU A 73 10.75 -1.50 -15.38
C GLU A 73 9.82 -0.64 -14.54
N LYS A 74 8.51 -0.87 -14.65
CA LYS A 74 7.50 -0.22 -13.80
C LYS A 74 7.43 -0.88 -12.44
N TRP A 75 7.56 -0.07 -11.40
CA TRP A 75 7.52 -0.47 -10.00
C TRP A 75 6.50 0.36 -9.24
N GLN A 76 6.08 -0.17 -8.09
CA GLN A 76 5.17 0.48 -7.18
C GLN A 76 5.80 0.61 -5.80
N MET A 77 5.49 1.71 -5.12
CA MET A 77 5.78 1.92 -3.71
C MET A 77 4.47 2.29 -3.03
N SER A 78 4.16 1.56 -1.96
CA SER A 78 3.02 1.83 -1.09
C SER A 78 3.52 2.08 0.32
N ILE A 79 3.08 3.17 0.90
CA ILE A 79 3.31 3.50 2.31
C ILE A 79 1.97 3.60 3.02
N GLY A 80 1.94 3.24 4.29
CA GLY A 80 0.73 3.31 5.10
C GLY A 80 1.05 3.48 6.57
N VAL A 81 0.18 4.18 7.28
CA VAL A 81 0.21 4.31 8.73
C VAL A 81 -1.00 3.57 9.30
N SER A 82 -0.81 2.83 10.38
CA SER A 82 -1.91 2.14 11.05
C SER A 82 -2.90 3.13 11.66
N GLU A 83 -4.13 2.66 11.91
CA GLU A 83 -5.20 3.48 12.50
C GLU A 83 -4.84 4.08 13.87
N ASP A 84 -4.01 3.37 14.65
CA ASP A 84 -3.48 3.80 15.95
C ASP A 84 -2.21 4.67 15.83
N ASN A 85 -1.77 4.98 14.61
CA ASN A 85 -0.53 5.71 14.29
C ASN A 85 0.75 5.10 14.86
N MET A 86 0.73 3.84 15.31
CA MET A 86 1.90 3.18 15.93
C MET A 86 2.81 2.46 14.93
N LEU A 87 2.28 2.08 13.76
CA LEU A 87 3.01 1.33 12.75
C LEU A 87 3.02 2.08 11.43
N PHE A 88 4.21 2.16 10.85
CA PHE A 88 4.46 2.61 9.50
C PHE A 88 4.88 1.42 8.64
N SER A 89 4.23 1.25 7.50
CA SER A 89 4.56 0.24 6.50
C SER A 89 5.09 0.90 5.25
N CYS A 90 6.14 0.31 4.66
CA CYS A 90 6.64 0.67 3.34
C CYS A 90 6.89 -0.60 2.53
N THR A 91 6.23 -0.73 1.39
CA THR A 91 6.41 -1.84 0.47
C THR A 91 6.78 -1.30 -0.91
N VAL A 92 7.88 -1.81 -1.47
CA VAL A 92 8.35 -1.49 -2.83
C VAL A 92 8.37 -2.78 -3.62
N TRP A 93 7.71 -2.83 -4.79
CA TRP A 93 7.62 -4.07 -5.54
C TRP A 93 7.44 -3.85 -7.03
N ARG A 94 7.74 -4.90 -7.80
CA ARG A 94 7.39 -5.02 -9.21
C ARG A 94 6.02 -5.68 -9.33
N PRO A 95 4.98 -5.00 -9.88
CA PRO A 95 3.64 -5.58 -10.01
C PRO A 95 3.58 -6.86 -10.87
N GLN A 96 4.54 -7.02 -11.78
CA GLN A 96 4.68 -8.20 -12.65
C GLN A 96 5.45 -9.37 -11.99
N GLY A 97 5.75 -9.30 -10.68
CA GLY A 97 6.29 -10.43 -9.94
C GLY A 97 7.81 -10.49 -9.94
N LYS A 98 8.44 -10.88 -11.05
CA LYS A 98 9.91 -11.03 -11.14
C LYS A 98 10.57 -9.89 -11.89
N SER A 99 11.56 -9.22 -11.31
CA SER A 99 12.41 -8.26 -12.04
C SER A 99 13.44 -8.95 -12.93
N TYR A 100 13.68 -8.39 -14.11
CA TYR A 100 14.76 -8.81 -15.01
C TYR A 100 15.97 -7.88 -14.96
N LEU A 101 15.93 -6.85 -14.12
CA LEU A 101 17.06 -5.96 -13.87
C LEU A 101 18.07 -6.64 -12.95
N PHE A 102 19.34 -6.39 -13.23
CA PHE A 102 20.45 -6.80 -12.39
C PHE A 102 20.77 -5.67 -11.41
N PHE A 103 20.31 -5.78 -10.17
CA PHE A 103 20.56 -4.77 -9.14
C PHE A 103 21.99 -4.88 -8.62
N THR A 104 22.79 -3.83 -8.77
CA THR A 104 24.13 -3.78 -8.18
C THR A 104 24.08 -3.35 -6.73
N GLN A 105 23.10 -2.50 -6.37
CA GLN A 105 22.85 -2.06 -5.01
C GLN A 105 21.39 -1.69 -4.80
N PHE A 106 20.89 -1.91 -3.58
CA PHE A 106 19.66 -1.31 -3.09
C PHE A 106 19.79 -0.90 -1.63
N LYS A 107 19.02 0.12 -1.25
CA LYS A 107 18.82 0.59 0.11
C LYS A 107 17.43 1.20 0.23
N ALA A 108 16.73 0.93 1.32
CA ALA A 108 15.53 1.63 1.71
C ALA A 108 15.73 2.24 3.10
N ASP A 109 15.48 3.53 3.22
CA ASP A 109 15.56 4.29 4.46
C ASP A 109 14.15 4.69 4.90
N VAL A 110 13.85 4.52 6.18
CA VAL A 110 12.63 5.02 6.83
C VAL A 110 12.98 6.15 7.80
N THR A 111 12.15 7.19 7.84
CA THR A 111 12.32 8.32 8.76
C THR A 111 11.23 8.32 9.82
N LYS A 112 11.54 8.80 11.03
CA LYS A 112 10.60 8.94 12.15
C LYS A 112 9.94 7.62 12.61
N ALA A 113 10.50 6.49 12.20
CA ALA A 113 10.10 5.16 12.61
C ALA A 113 11.32 4.24 12.75
N LYS A 114 11.21 3.22 13.60
CA LYS A 114 12.23 2.18 13.85
C LYS A 114 11.76 0.86 13.27
N ILE A 115 12.57 0.22 12.44
CA ILE A 115 12.24 -1.03 11.76
C ILE A 115 12.07 -2.15 12.79
N GLU A 116 10.89 -2.77 12.81
CA GLU A 116 10.61 -3.97 13.62
C GLU A 116 10.70 -5.24 12.78
N TYR A 117 10.29 -5.14 11.51
CA TYR A 117 10.29 -6.26 10.60
C TYR A 117 10.63 -5.78 9.18
N SER A 118 11.43 -6.57 8.48
CA SER A 118 11.64 -6.36 7.05
C SER A 118 11.95 -7.65 6.32
N MET A 119 11.59 -7.70 5.05
CA MET A 119 11.82 -8.85 4.19
C MET A 119 12.06 -8.39 2.76
N ALA A 120 13.01 -9.01 2.08
CA ALA A 120 13.27 -8.80 0.66
C ALA A 120 13.07 -10.11 -0.12
N TYR A 121 12.66 -9.99 -1.38
CA TYR A 121 12.30 -11.13 -2.22
C TYR A 121 12.93 -11.00 -3.61
N SER A 122 13.49 -12.10 -4.13
CA SER A 122 14.00 -12.18 -5.51
C SER A 122 12.87 -12.31 -6.54
N ALA A 123 11.71 -12.85 -6.13
CA ALA A 123 10.48 -12.89 -6.91
C ALA A 123 9.29 -12.55 -6.01
N ALA A 124 8.40 -11.68 -6.50
CA ALA A 124 7.16 -11.34 -5.81
C ALA A 124 6.01 -12.24 -6.29
N ALA A 125 5.10 -12.56 -5.40
CA ALA A 125 3.92 -13.36 -5.68
C ALA A 125 3.00 -12.67 -6.71
N THR A 126 2.72 -13.34 -7.82
CA THR A 126 1.74 -12.91 -8.83
C THR A 126 0.99 -14.10 -9.39
N GLY A 127 -0.34 -14.05 -9.37
CA GLY A 127 -1.18 -15.16 -9.85
C GLY A 127 -0.88 -16.47 -9.10
N SER A 128 -0.32 -17.46 -9.80
CA SER A 128 0.06 -18.76 -9.24
C SER A 128 1.49 -18.82 -8.67
N GLN A 129 2.29 -17.76 -8.83
CA GLN A 129 3.66 -17.71 -8.31
C GLN A 129 3.67 -17.25 -6.85
N SER A 130 4.49 -17.89 -6.03
CA SER A 130 4.71 -17.51 -4.63
C SER A 130 5.89 -16.54 -4.48
N ASP A 131 5.92 -15.80 -3.38
CA ASP A 131 7.08 -15.01 -2.97
C ASP A 131 8.31 -15.93 -2.80
N VAL A 132 9.47 -15.52 -3.31
CA VAL A 132 10.76 -16.20 -3.09
C VAL A 132 11.64 -15.28 -2.25
N PRO A 133 11.83 -15.56 -0.96
CA PRO A 133 12.61 -14.68 -0.08
C PRO A 133 14.09 -14.68 -0.46
N LEU A 134 14.73 -13.52 -0.31
CA LEU A 134 16.19 -13.45 -0.27
C LEU A 134 16.71 -14.15 0.98
N LYS A 135 17.92 -14.67 0.90
CA LYS A 135 18.57 -15.23 2.09
C LYS A 135 19.00 -14.09 3.02
N GLU A 136 19.03 -14.36 4.31
CA GLU A 136 19.42 -13.37 5.33
C GLU A 136 20.83 -12.82 5.11
N GLU A 137 21.74 -13.61 4.52
CA GLU A 137 23.09 -13.13 4.20
C GLU A 137 23.16 -12.15 3.03
N GLU A 138 22.09 -11.99 2.24
CA GLU A 138 22.05 -11.13 1.05
C GLU A 138 21.71 -9.67 1.37
N PHE A 139 21.17 -9.39 2.55
CA PHE A 139 20.80 -8.06 2.98
C PHE A 139 21.06 -7.83 4.46
N GLN A 140 21.02 -6.59 4.87
CA GLN A 140 21.23 -6.17 6.24
C GLN A 140 20.15 -5.17 6.64
N VAL A 141 19.74 -5.28 7.90
CA VAL A 141 18.72 -4.43 8.51
C VAL A 141 19.39 -3.67 9.64
N THR A 142 19.17 -2.36 9.65
CA THR A 142 19.57 -1.44 10.72
C THR A 142 18.29 -0.87 11.34
N GLU A 143 18.42 -0.03 12.37
CA GLU A 143 17.26 0.58 13.04
C GLU A 143 16.34 1.34 12.08
N THR A 144 16.87 1.93 11.01
CA THR A 144 16.12 2.79 10.09
C THR A 144 16.33 2.47 8.62
N SER A 145 17.11 1.44 8.28
CA SER A 145 17.38 1.11 6.87
C SER A 145 17.54 -0.37 6.60
N VAL A 146 17.11 -0.79 5.40
CA VAL A 146 17.35 -2.12 4.83
C VAL A 146 18.20 -1.95 3.59
N SER A 147 19.33 -2.64 3.50
CA SER A 147 20.25 -2.53 2.36
C SER A 147 20.80 -3.88 1.94
N HIS A 148 21.20 -4.00 0.69
CA HIS A 148 21.93 -5.17 0.22
C HIS A 148 23.26 -5.35 0.97
N ARG A 149 23.74 -6.59 1.05
CA ARG A 149 25.10 -6.90 1.48
C ARG A 149 26.01 -7.08 0.27
N GLU A 150 27.05 -6.27 0.19
CA GLU A 150 28.04 -6.32 -0.88
C GLU A 150 28.69 -7.71 -0.96
N GLY A 151 28.82 -8.23 -2.19
CA GLY A 151 29.42 -9.55 -2.46
C GLY A 151 28.56 -10.76 -2.03
N LYS A 152 27.40 -10.56 -1.39
CA LYS A 152 26.46 -11.63 -1.03
C LYS A 152 25.15 -11.56 -1.79
N PHE A 153 24.65 -10.34 -2.01
CA PHE A 153 23.42 -10.10 -2.76
C PHE A 153 23.56 -10.60 -4.20
N ARG A 154 22.61 -11.44 -4.64
CA ARG A 154 22.64 -12.07 -5.97
C ARG A 154 22.04 -11.22 -7.09
N SER A 155 21.88 -9.91 -6.84
CA SER A 155 21.37 -8.94 -7.81
C SER A 155 19.93 -9.12 -8.27
N GLU A 156 19.17 -10.00 -7.61
CA GLU A 156 17.76 -10.23 -7.86
C GLU A 156 16.92 -9.55 -6.76
N LEU A 157 16.16 -8.52 -7.12
CA LEU A 157 15.19 -7.89 -6.23
C LEU A 157 13.88 -7.68 -6.97
N SER A 158 12.78 -8.05 -6.34
CA SER A 158 11.44 -7.89 -6.90
C SER A 158 10.44 -7.28 -5.91
N LYS A 159 10.69 -7.41 -4.61
CA LYS A 159 9.86 -6.86 -3.55
C LYS A 159 10.68 -6.64 -2.29
N LEU A 160 10.42 -5.54 -1.61
CA LEU A 160 10.96 -5.17 -0.31
C LEU A 160 9.80 -4.71 0.56
N MET A 161 9.68 -5.29 1.75
CA MET A 161 8.67 -4.95 2.75
C MET A 161 9.36 -4.49 4.02
N ILE A 162 8.89 -3.39 4.58
CA ILE A 162 9.35 -2.81 5.84
C ILE A 162 8.13 -2.50 6.68
N VAL A 163 8.16 -2.94 7.93
CA VAL A 163 7.24 -2.53 8.99
C VAL A 163 8.07 -1.93 10.10
N ALA A 164 7.76 -0.68 10.44
CA ALA A 164 8.48 0.10 11.42
C ALA A 164 7.52 0.66 12.45
N ARG A 165 7.93 0.70 13.71
CA ARG A 165 7.20 1.39 14.77
C ARG A 165 7.48 2.88 14.69
N THR A 166 6.45 3.70 14.62
CA THR A 166 6.59 5.16 14.63
C THR A 166 7.13 5.60 15.99
N ALA A 167 7.99 6.63 16.00
CA ALA A 167 8.42 7.23 17.25
C ALA A 167 7.27 8.10 17.79
N HIS A 168 6.69 7.74 18.93
CA HIS A 168 5.76 8.62 19.63
C HIS A 168 6.60 9.68 20.36
N ASP A 169 6.49 10.94 19.93
CA ASP A 169 7.15 12.08 20.59
C ASP A 169 6.15 12.62 21.62
N GLU A 170 6.30 12.19 22.87
CA GLU A 170 5.54 12.72 24.00
C GLU A 170 6.26 13.98 24.51
N LEU A 171 6.05 15.10 23.80
CA LEU A 171 6.54 16.43 24.18
C LEU A 171 5.41 17.28 24.76
#